data_AF-A0A9E0RF46-F1
#
_entry.id   AF-A0A9E0RF46-F1
#
_cell.length_a   1.000
_cell.length_b   1.000
_cell.length_c   1.000
_cell.angle_alpha   90.00
_cell.angle_beta   90.00
_cell.angle_gamma   90.00
#
_symmetry.space_group_name_H-M   'P 1'
#
loop_
_entity.id
_entity.type
_entity.pdbx_description
1 polymer ?
#
loop_
_entity_poly.entity_id
_entity_poly.type
_entity_poly.pdbx_seq_one_letter_code
_entity_poly.pdbx_strand_id
1 'polypeptide(L)'
;MSEHLKTRGPTVRDEQLIDVYRARPDVSSPWTVISDQVMGGVSSAALQQDNRHSSPCACLTGRTRLDNNGGFVQMKLEIEPSWLNADYRGLFVELCGEEHDYNLHVKTNQLIKPWQSFRCTLPVEPQWTRFIVPYEQLRAHRTSAELQPADIRSVAVVAIGAEFDVDVCVRRFGFFL
;
A
#
# COMPACT_ATOMS: atom_id res chain seq x y z
N MET A 1 -4.92 5.33 -26.84
CA MET A 1 -4.24 6.42 -26.11
C MET A 1 -3.23 5.76 -25.21
N SER A 2 -1.93 6.00 -25.41
CA SER A 2 -0.89 5.41 -24.55
C SER A 2 -1.02 6.09 -23.20
N GLU A 3 -1.43 5.37 -22.16
CA GLU A 3 -1.47 5.95 -20.82
C GLU A 3 -0.06 6.26 -20.34
N HIS A 4 0.14 7.50 -19.91
CA HIS A 4 1.38 7.92 -19.30
C HIS A 4 1.33 7.63 -17.80
N LEU A 5 2.17 6.71 -17.34
CA LEU A 5 2.40 6.50 -15.91
C LEU A 5 2.95 7.79 -15.29
N LYS A 6 2.19 8.38 -14.36
CA LYS A 6 2.65 9.50 -13.54
C LYS A 6 3.62 8.98 -12.49
N THR A 7 4.65 9.75 -12.13
CA THR A 7 5.56 9.41 -11.01
C THR A 7 5.53 10.53 -9.98
N ARG A 8 5.41 10.17 -8.70
CA ARG A 8 5.51 11.07 -7.53
C ARG A 8 6.64 10.59 -6.63
N GLY A 9 7.57 11.48 -6.28
CA GLY A 9 8.79 11.14 -5.52
C GLY A 9 10.06 11.36 -6.35
N PRO A 10 11.24 10.96 -5.84
CA PRO A 10 12.50 11.14 -6.56
C PRO A 10 12.54 10.30 -7.83
N THR A 11 13.31 10.77 -8.82
CA THR A 11 13.54 10.03 -10.06
C THR A 11 14.41 8.80 -9.79
N VAL A 12 13.88 7.63 -10.12
CA VAL A 12 14.56 6.34 -10.03
C VAL A 12 14.45 5.68 -11.39
N ARG A 13 15.58 5.18 -11.93
CA ARG A 13 15.58 4.47 -13.21
C ARG A 13 14.85 3.14 -13.08
N ASP A 14 14.23 2.69 -14.16
CA ASP A 14 13.46 1.43 -14.14
C ASP A 14 14.34 0.22 -13.79
N GLU A 15 15.64 0.23 -14.13
CA GLU A 15 16.59 -0.83 -13.75
C GLU A 15 16.82 -0.95 -12.23
N GLN A 16 16.56 0.15 -11.49
CA GLN A 16 16.72 0.22 -10.04
C GLN A 16 15.44 -0.18 -9.31
N LEU A 17 14.34 -0.47 -10.01
CA LEU A 17 13.08 -0.91 -9.42
C LEU A 17 13.03 -2.43 -9.35
N ILE A 18 13.02 -2.96 -8.13
CA ILE A 18 12.99 -4.40 -7.87
C ILE A 18 11.58 -4.81 -7.48
N ASP A 19 10.90 -5.51 -8.39
CA ASP A 19 9.54 -6.00 -8.19
C ASP A 19 9.51 -7.15 -7.18
N VAL A 20 8.66 -7.02 -6.16
CA VAL A 20 8.26 -8.16 -5.33
C VAL A 20 6.81 -8.56 -5.62
N TYR A 21 6.02 -7.63 -6.15
CA TYR A 21 4.68 -7.88 -6.65
C TYR A 21 4.48 -7.18 -7.99
N ARG A 22 3.93 -7.94 -8.94
CA ARG A 22 3.40 -7.44 -10.20
C ARG A 22 2.14 -8.23 -10.52
N ALA A 23 1.03 -7.52 -10.64
CA ALA A 23 -0.24 -8.12 -11.02
C ALA A 23 -0.12 -8.77 -12.40
N ARG A 24 -0.71 -9.95 -12.53
CA ARG A 24 -0.79 -10.70 -13.79
C ARG A 24 -2.23 -11.17 -13.99
N PRO A 25 -2.69 -11.29 -15.24
CA PRO A 25 -3.96 -11.95 -15.52
C PRO A 25 -3.94 -13.37 -14.95
N ASP A 26 -5.08 -13.82 -14.44
CA ASP A 26 -5.31 -15.22 -14.02
C ASP A 26 -4.38 -15.76 -12.92
N VAL A 27 -3.59 -14.90 -12.27
CA VAL A 27 -2.74 -15.25 -11.12
C VAL A 27 -3.28 -14.59 -9.88
N SER A 28 -3.72 -15.38 -8.90
CA SER A 28 -4.26 -14.85 -7.64
C SER A 28 -3.31 -13.85 -6.98
N SER A 29 -3.88 -12.77 -6.45
CA SER A 29 -3.14 -11.74 -5.76
C SER A 29 -2.75 -12.21 -4.35
N PRO A 30 -1.49 -12.05 -3.91
CA PRO A 30 -1.06 -12.35 -2.54
C PRO A 30 -1.52 -11.29 -1.52
N TRP A 31 -2.13 -10.20 -1.98
CA TRP A 31 -2.67 -9.17 -1.10
C TRP A 31 -3.89 -9.73 -0.33
N THR A 32 -4.02 -9.32 0.93
CA THR A 32 -5.11 -9.77 1.83
C THR A 32 -5.88 -8.58 2.38
N VAL A 33 -7.20 -8.72 2.54
CA VAL A 33 -8.05 -7.66 3.10
C VAL A 33 -8.09 -7.73 4.61
N ILE A 34 -7.98 -6.58 5.27
CA ILE A 34 -8.28 -6.42 6.69
C ILE A 34 -9.17 -5.18 6.86
N SER A 35 -10.25 -5.30 7.62
CA SER A 35 -11.12 -4.18 7.99
C SER A 35 -11.11 -3.94 9.50
N ASP A 36 -11.67 -2.80 9.91
CA ASP A 36 -11.90 -2.46 11.31
C ASP A 36 -12.88 -3.40 12.05
N GLN A 37 -13.51 -4.34 11.36
CA GLN A 37 -14.36 -5.38 11.97
C GLN A 37 -13.58 -6.22 13.00
N VAL A 38 -12.26 -6.33 12.86
CA VAL A 38 -11.39 -6.97 13.86
C VAL A 38 -11.41 -6.27 15.23
N MET A 39 -11.88 -5.01 15.27
CA MET A 39 -12.07 -4.20 16.48
C MET A 39 -13.55 -3.88 16.76
N GLY A 40 -14.49 -4.50 16.04
CA GLY A 40 -15.94 -4.23 16.17
C GLY A 40 -16.50 -3.11 15.28
N GLY A 41 -15.65 -2.55 14.40
CA GLY A 41 -16.08 -1.61 13.37
C GLY A 41 -17.02 -2.24 12.33
N VAL A 42 -17.62 -1.41 11.49
CA VAL A 42 -18.60 -1.85 10.46
C VAL A 42 -18.17 -1.48 9.04
N SER A 43 -16.90 -1.13 8.83
CA SER A 43 -16.38 -0.95 7.48
C SER A 43 -16.34 -2.29 6.75
N SER A 44 -16.56 -2.25 5.43
CA SER A 44 -16.54 -3.44 4.58
C SER A 44 -15.58 -3.22 3.42
N ALA A 45 -14.89 -4.28 3.01
CA ALA A 45 -14.05 -4.25 1.83
C ALA A 45 -13.89 -5.64 1.22
N ALA A 46 -13.60 -5.66 -0.07
CA ALA A 46 -13.24 -6.83 -0.83
C ALA A 46 -11.97 -6.54 -1.65
N LEU A 47 -11.23 -7.60 -1.96
CA LEU A 47 -10.13 -7.54 -2.91
C LEU A 47 -10.51 -8.36 -4.13
N GLN A 48 -10.41 -7.75 -5.30
CA GLN A 48 -10.73 -8.39 -6.58
C GLN A 48 -9.61 -8.14 -7.57
N GLN A 49 -9.41 -9.08 -8.50
CA GLN A 49 -8.55 -8.82 -9.65
C GLN A 49 -9.37 -8.10 -10.71
N ASP A 50 -8.74 -7.13 -11.36
CA ASP A 50 -9.36 -6.33 -12.41
C ASP A 50 -8.32 -5.96 -13.48
N ASN A 51 -8.78 -5.32 -14.55
CA ASN A 51 -7.97 -4.79 -15.62
C ASN A 51 -8.23 -3.29 -15.79
N ARG A 52 -7.64 -2.48 -14.90
CA ARG A 52 -7.85 -1.03 -14.87
C ARG A 52 -6.94 -0.34 -15.88
N HIS A 53 -7.58 0.37 -16.81
CA HIS A 53 -6.91 1.02 -17.95
C HIS A 53 -5.96 0.09 -18.72
N SER A 54 -6.44 -1.11 -19.05
CA SER A 54 -5.65 -2.14 -19.75
C SER A 54 -4.41 -2.63 -19.00
N SER A 55 -4.31 -2.39 -17.69
CA SER A 55 -3.32 -2.98 -16.80
C SER A 55 -3.98 -3.94 -15.80
N PRO A 56 -3.54 -5.22 -15.74
CA PRO A 56 -3.94 -6.13 -14.67
C PRO A 56 -3.61 -5.53 -13.30
N CYS A 57 -4.51 -5.66 -12.33
CA CYS A 57 -4.32 -5.12 -10.99
C CYS A 57 -5.14 -5.88 -9.95
N ALA A 58 -4.80 -5.69 -8.67
CA ALA A 58 -5.64 -6.07 -7.54
C ALA A 58 -6.26 -4.81 -6.93
N CYS A 59 -7.57 -4.81 -6.79
CA CYS A 59 -8.38 -3.66 -6.39
C CYS A 59 -9.05 -3.90 -5.05
N LEU A 60 -8.78 -3.00 -4.11
CA LEU A 60 -9.50 -2.88 -2.85
C LEU A 60 -10.71 -2.00 -3.10
N THR A 61 -11.90 -2.58 -2.98
CA THR A 61 -13.18 -1.86 -3.06
C THR A 61 -13.95 -2.03 -1.77
N GLY A 62 -14.74 -1.03 -1.37
CA GLY A 62 -15.50 -1.10 -0.14
C GLY A 62 -15.97 0.24 0.36
N ARG A 63 -16.16 0.34 1.69
CA ARG A 63 -16.53 1.59 2.34
C ARG A 63 -16.01 1.64 3.76
N THR A 64 -15.42 2.76 4.14
CA THR A 64 -15.07 3.07 5.52
C THR A 64 -16.26 3.69 6.25
N ARG A 65 -16.45 3.31 7.51
CA ARG A 65 -17.49 3.83 8.43
C ARG A 65 -16.84 4.17 9.76
N LEU A 66 -17.22 5.30 10.35
CA LEU A 66 -16.65 5.73 11.65
C LEU A 66 -17.36 5.11 12.86
N ASP A 67 -18.50 4.46 12.65
CA ASP A 67 -19.25 3.76 13.68
C ASP A 67 -18.39 2.72 14.41
N ASN A 68 -18.72 2.49 15.69
CA ASN A 68 -18.02 1.56 16.58
C ASN A 68 -16.50 1.79 16.70
N ASN A 69 -16.06 3.05 16.64
CA ASN A 69 -14.64 3.43 16.62
C ASN A 69 -13.86 2.79 15.45
N GLY A 70 -14.55 2.53 14.35
CA GLY A 70 -13.97 2.05 13.11
C GLY A 70 -13.27 3.16 12.33
N GLY A 71 -13.34 3.04 11.01
CA GLY A 71 -12.85 4.01 10.06
C GLY A 71 -11.61 3.54 9.32
N PHE A 72 -11.43 2.22 9.14
CA PHE A 72 -10.38 1.73 8.24
C PHE A 72 -10.70 0.43 7.50
N VAL A 73 -10.15 0.34 6.29
CA VAL A 73 -9.94 -0.91 5.54
C VAL A 73 -8.56 -0.88 4.89
N GLN A 74 -7.95 -2.03 4.68
CA GLN A 74 -6.64 -2.13 4.04
C GLN A 74 -6.50 -3.39 3.20
N MET A 75 -5.66 -3.30 2.17
CA MET A 75 -5.05 -4.46 1.55
C MET A 75 -3.60 -4.54 1.99
N LYS A 76 -3.19 -5.71 2.47
CA LYS A 76 -1.87 -5.97 3.07
C LYS A 76 -1.12 -7.02 2.26
N LEU A 77 0.17 -6.76 2.04
CA LEU A 77 1.14 -7.70 1.49
C LEU A 77 2.16 -8.06 2.58
N GLU A 78 2.32 -9.35 2.85
CA GLU A 78 3.42 -9.85 3.67
C GLU A 78 4.72 -9.80 2.86
N ILE A 79 5.83 -9.48 3.53
CA ILE A 79 7.15 -9.33 2.93
C ILE A 79 8.05 -10.46 3.44
N GLU A 80 8.53 -11.28 2.52
CA GLU A 80 9.46 -12.34 2.84
C GLU A 80 10.85 -11.75 3.14
N PRO A 81 11.57 -12.25 4.17
CA PRO A 81 12.91 -11.77 4.49
C PRO A 81 13.90 -11.85 3.33
N SER A 82 13.72 -12.83 2.43
CA SER A 82 14.56 -13.01 1.23
C SER A 82 14.39 -11.92 0.18
N TRP A 83 13.34 -11.09 0.28
CA TRP A 83 13.13 -9.94 -0.60
C TRP A 83 13.81 -8.68 -0.10
N LEU A 84 14.39 -8.67 1.10
CA LEU A 84 15.01 -7.49 1.68
C LEU A 84 16.50 -7.43 1.30
N ASN A 85 16.97 -6.22 1.02
CA ASN A 85 18.37 -5.93 0.75
C ASN A 85 18.77 -4.63 1.44
N ALA A 86 19.96 -4.60 2.03
CA ALA A 86 20.50 -3.43 2.74
C ALA A 86 20.75 -2.23 1.80
N ASP A 87 20.94 -2.48 0.51
CA ASP A 87 21.19 -1.44 -0.50
C ASP A 87 19.90 -0.71 -0.91
N TYR A 88 18.72 -1.23 -0.57
CA TYR A 88 17.47 -0.56 -0.89
C TYR A 88 17.33 0.75 -0.12
N ARG A 89 16.80 1.76 -0.81
CA ARG A 89 16.63 3.13 -0.31
C ARG A 89 15.19 3.47 0.01
N GLY A 90 14.26 2.61 -0.37
CA GLY A 90 12.85 2.79 -0.13
C GLY A 90 11.97 1.77 -0.85
N LEU A 91 10.70 2.13 -0.95
CA LEU A 91 9.63 1.35 -1.56
C LEU A 91 9.12 2.08 -2.80
N PHE A 92 8.53 1.34 -3.73
CA PHE A 92 7.63 1.92 -4.71
C PHE A 92 6.31 1.16 -4.76
N VAL A 93 5.25 1.88 -5.11
CA VAL A 93 3.92 1.31 -5.34
C VAL A 93 3.26 2.03 -6.51
N GLU A 94 2.64 1.27 -7.42
CA GLU A 94 1.84 1.82 -8.51
C GLU A 94 0.36 1.67 -8.18
N LEU A 95 -0.32 2.80 -7.99
CA LEU A 95 -1.73 2.87 -7.60
C LEU A 95 -2.57 3.61 -8.63
N CYS A 96 -3.84 3.24 -8.74
CA CYS A 96 -4.88 3.94 -9.49
C CYS A 96 -6.23 3.73 -8.80
N GLY A 97 -6.99 4.78 -8.58
CA GLY A 97 -8.19 4.75 -7.74
C GLY A 97 -9.06 5.99 -7.94
N GLU A 98 -10.20 6.01 -7.26
CA GLU A 98 -10.92 7.27 -7.07
C GLU A 98 -10.04 8.27 -6.30
N GLU A 99 -10.26 9.56 -6.54
CA GLU A 99 -9.45 10.61 -5.90
C GLU A 99 -9.66 10.61 -4.38
N HIS A 100 -8.64 10.15 -3.65
CA HIS A 100 -8.62 10.18 -2.19
C HIS A 100 -7.20 9.99 -1.67
N ASP A 101 -6.95 10.47 -0.45
CA ASP A 101 -5.74 10.15 0.29
C ASP A 101 -5.81 8.73 0.85
N TYR A 102 -4.82 7.91 0.51
CA TYR A 102 -4.58 6.60 1.11
C TYR A 102 -3.28 6.63 1.91
N ASN A 103 -3.14 5.76 2.91
CA ASN A 103 -1.90 5.63 3.67
C ASN A 103 -1.14 4.39 3.23
N LEU A 104 0.16 4.52 2.98
CA LEU A 104 1.07 3.39 2.92
C LEU A 104 1.56 3.10 4.34
N HIS A 105 1.18 1.96 4.90
CA HIS A 105 1.66 1.49 6.18
C HIS A 105 2.75 0.44 5.97
N VAL A 106 3.84 0.56 6.73
CA VAL A 106 4.95 -0.39 6.79
C VAL A 106 5.07 -0.87 8.22
N LYS A 107 5.17 -2.19 8.42
CA LYS A 107 5.47 -2.78 9.72
C LYS A 107 6.79 -3.50 9.68
N THR A 108 7.53 -3.36 10.77
CA THR A 108 8.75 -4.11 11.05
C THR A 108 8.55 -5.08 12.22
N ASN A 109 9.50 -5.99 12.43
CA ASN A 109 9.48 -6.99 13.51
C ASN A 109 9.37 -6.39 14.92
N GLN A 110 9.99 -5.23 15.15
CA GLN A 110 9.93 -4.51 16.43
C GLN A 110 8.54 -3.92 16.76
N LEU A 111 7.63 -3.81 15.79
CA LEU A 111 6.28 -3.28 16.01
C LEU A 111 5.34 -4.40 16.47
N ILE A 112 5.15 -4.47 17.79
CA ILE A 112 4.34 -5.51 18.44
C ILE A 112 2.85 -5.14 18.56
N LYS A 113 2.47 -3.85 18.52
CA LYS A 113 1.08 -3.43 18.67
C LYS A 113 0.38 -3.26 17.31
N PRO A 114 -0.91 -3.61 17.19
CA PRO A 114 -1.61 -3.57 15.90
C PRO A 114 -1.75 -2.15 15.32
N TRP A 115 -1.85 -1.12 16.17
CA TRP A 115 -1.98 0.29 15.78
C TRP A 115 -0.66 1.00 15.46
N GLN A 116 0.47 0.33 15.63
CA GLN A 116 1.79 0.88 15.29
C GLN A 116 2.11 0.68 13.81
N SER A 117 2.72 1.69 13.20
CA SER A 117 3.22 1.62 11.83
C SER A 117 4.29 2.69 11.59
N PHE A 118 5.09 2.48 10.56
CA PHE A 118 5.73 3.56 9.83
C PHE A 118 4.85 3.89 8.62
N ARG A 119 4.56 5.15 8.35
CA ARG A 119 3.57 5.50 7.31
C ARG A 119 3.83 6.79 6.58
N CYS A 120 3.25 6.90 5.39
CA CYS A 120 3.10 8.14 4.64
C CYS A 120 1.75 8.18 3.92
N THR A 121 1.30 9.38 3.57
CA THR A 121 0.06 9.59 2.78
C THR A 121 0.39 9.62 1.29
N LEU A 122 -0.44 8.94 0.50
CA LEU A 122 -0.37 8.85 -0.96
C LEU A 122 -1.67 9.45 -1.54
N PRO A 123 -1.61 10.60 -2.21
CA PRO A 123 -2.77 11.18 -2.91
C PRO A 123 -3.02 10.39 -4.19
N VAL A 124 -3.97 9.46 -4.16
CA VAL A 124 -4.36 8.62 -5.30
C VAL A 124 -5.31 9.40 -6.19
N GLU A 125 -5.20 9.20 -7.50
CA GLU A 125 -5.99 9.85 -8.54
C GLU A 125 -6.48 8.78 -9.54
N PRO A 126 -7.45 9.12 -10.43
CA PRO A 126 -7.97 8.23 -11.49
C PRO A 126 -6.99 8.07 -12.67
N GLN A 127 -5.70 7.91 -12.36
CA GLN A 127 -4.63 7.64 -13.29
C GLN A 127 -3.52 6.85 -12.60
N TRP A 128 -2.92 5.90 -13.32
CA TRP A 128 -1.79 5.14 -12.79
C TRP A 128 -0.64 6.06 -12.38
N THR A 129 -0.34 6.01 -11.07
CA THR A 129 0.72 6.80 -10.45
C THR A 129 1.68 5.89 -9.70
N ARG A 130 2.97 5.96 -10.04
CA ARG A 130 4.07 5.38 -9.28
C ARG A 130 4.45 6.32 -8.16
N PHE A 131 4.29 5.88 -6.92
CA PHE A 131 4.81 6.55 -5.75
C PHE A 131 6.17 5.95 -5.41
N ILE A 132 7.23 6.75 -5.51
CA ILE A 132 8.56 6.41 -5.02
C ILE A 132 8.67 6.96 -3.59
N VAL A 133 8.79 6.05 -2.62
CA VAL A 133 8.76 6.37 -1.18
C VAL A 133 10.10 5.98 -0.55
N PRO A 134 11.06 6.91 -0.49
CA PRO A 134 12.26 6.77 0.34
C PRO A 134 11.90 6.41 1.79
N TYR A 135 12.72 5.60 2.44
CA TYR A 135 12.51 5.22 3.85
C TYR A 135 12.38 6.44 4.78
N GLU A 136 13.13 7.50 4.49
CA GLU A 136 13.09 8.77 5.20
C GLU A 136 11.77 9.54 5.07
N GLN A 137 10.83 9.13 4.21
CA GLN A 137 9.48 9.70 4.14
C GLN A 137 8.48 8.96 5.03
N LEU A 138 8.82 7.74 5.48
CA LEU A 138 7.98 6.98 6.39
C LEU A 138 8.11 7.54 7.81
N ARG A 139 6.99 8.02 8.36
CA ARG A 139 6.93 8.61 9.70
C ARG A 139 6.47 7.56 10.71
N ALA A 140 7.15 7.48 11.85
CA ALA A 140 6.72 6.66 12.97
C ALA A 140 5.33 7.11 13.45
N HIS A 141 4.43 6.16 13.66
CA HIS A 141 3.09 6.41 14.19
C HIS A 141 2.83 5.54 15.42
N ARG A 142 2.51 6.19 16.55
CA ARG A 142 2.25 5.56 17.86
C ARG A 142 3.39 4.64 18.35
N THR A 143 4.62 4.98 17.97
CA THR A 143 5.85 4.30 18.38
C THR A 143 6.99 5.31 18.45
N SER A 144 7.97 5.06 19.31
CA SER A 144 9.24 5.81 19.37
C SER A 144 10.37 5.11 18.60
N ALA A 145 10.10 3.96 18.01
CA ALA A 145 11.10 3.18 17.31
C ALA A 145 11.42 3.78 15.93
N GLU A 146 12.65 3.58 15.46
CA GLU A 146 13.10 4.00 14.13
C GLU A 146 12.89 2.88 13.11
N LEU A 147 12.66 3.23 11.84
CA LEU A 147 12.47 2.23 10.80
C LEU A 147 13.75 1.41 10.62
N GLN A 148 13.63 0.10 10.74
CA GLN A 148 14.69 -0.86 10.40
C GLN A 148 14.31 -1.56 9.08
N PRO A 149 14.87 -1.15 7.92
CA PRO A 149 14.48 -1.71 6.62
C PRO A 149 14.65 -3.22 6.51
N ALA A 150 15.71 -3.76 7.12
CA ALA A 150 16.00 -5.19 7.15
C ALA A 150 14.96 -6.03 7.92
N ASP A 151 14.06 -5.38 8.67
CA ASP A 151 13.01 -6.02 9.47
C ASP A 151 11.61 -5.80 8.93
N ILE A 152 11.45 -5.22 7.74
CA ILE A 152 10.13 -5.00 7.13
C ILE A 152 9.46 -6.35 6.90
N ARG A 153 8.31 -6.56 7.55
CA ARG A 153 7.54 -7.81 7.48
C ARG A 153 6.23 -7.69 6.71
N SER A 154 5.68 -6.48 6.60
CA SER A 154 4.45 -6.27 5.83
C SER A 154 4.32 -4.82 5.38
N VAL A 155 3.67 -4.63 4.25
CA VAL A 155 3.17 -3.33 3.78
C VAL A 155 1.66 -3.37 3.59
N ALA A 156 0.99 -2.22 3.68
CA ALA A 156 -0.43 -2.12 3.41
C ALA A 156 -0.80 -0.77 2.78
N VAL A 157 -1.74 -0.81 1.84
CA VAL A 157 -2.46 0.39 1.37
C VAL A 157 -3.74 0.48 2.20
N VAL A 158 -3.91 1.60 2.90
CA VAL A 158 -4.91 1.76 3.95
C VAL A 158 -5.80 2.97 3.66
N ALA A 159 -7.10 2.72 3.54
CA ALA A 159 -8.14 3.74 3.66
C ALA A 159 -8.42 3.94 5.15
N ILE A 160 -8.18 5.15 5.69
CA ILE A 160 -8.31 5.40 7.14
C ILE A 160 -8.62 6.86 7.45
N GLY A 161 -9.39 7.08 8.52
CA GLY A 161 -9.52 8.40 9.18
C GLY A 161 -10.64 9.28 8.65
N ALA A 162 -11.39 8.81 7.67
CA ALA A 162 -12.61 9.43 7.16
C ALA A 162 -13.59 8.34 6.73
N GLU A 163 -14.87 8.71 6.59
CA GLU A 163 -15.86 7.89 5.90
C GLU A 163 -15.87 8.24 4.42
N PHE A 164 -15.67 7.24 3.56
CA PHE A 164 -15.72 7.35 2.11
C PHE A 164 -15.85 5.98 1.44
N ASP A 165 -16.32 5.98 0.19
CA ASP A 165 -16.30 4.80 -0.66
C ASP A 165 -14.87 4.53 -1.12
N VAL A 166 -14.40 3.32 -0.86
CA VAL A 166 -13.02 2.91 -1.12
C VAL A 166 -12.94 2.29 -2.50
N ASP A 167 -12.06 2.82 -3.33
CA ASP A 167 -11.66 2.25 -4.60
C ASP A 167 -10.19 2.62 -4.86
N VAL A 168 -9.31 1.62 -4.74
CA VAL A 168 -7.90 1.75 -5.09
C VAL A 168 -7.33 0.42 -5.56
N CYS A 169 -6.60 0.46 -6.67
CA CYS A 169 -5.94 -0.71 -7.23
C CYS A 169 -4.42 -0.58 -7.15
N VAL A 170 -3.75 -1.71 -6.94
CA VAL A 170 -2.30 -1.86 -7.04
C VAL A 170 -1.98 -2.80 -8.20
N ARG A 171 -1.06 -2.39 -9.08
CA ARG A 171 -0.55 -3.28 -10.14
C ARG A 171 0.91 -3.70 -9.96
N ARG A 172 1.67 -2.94 -9.17
CA ARG A 172 3.10 -3.18 -8.98
C ARG A 172 3.55 -2.64 -7.63
N PHE A 173 4.39 -3.40 -6.94
CA PHE A 173 4.99 -3.00 -5.69
C PHE A 173 6.38 -3.62 -5.56
N GLY A 174 7.30 -2.90 -4.91
CA GLY A 174 8.66 -3.37 -4.72
C GLY A 174 9.54 -2.38 -3.98
N PHE A 175 10.85 -2.61 -4.11
CA PHE A 175 11.90 -1.80 -3.53
C PHE A 175 12.67 -1.06 -4.62
N PHE A 176 13.47 -0.08 -4.23
CA PHE A 176 14.41 0.54 -5.15
C PHE A 176 15.80 0.77 -4.56
N LEU A 177 16.82 0.74 -5.42
CA LEU A 177 18.22 1.04 -5.14
C LEU A 177 18.53 2.54 -5.25
#